data_AF-A0A4R1ANG7-F1
#
_entry.id   AF-A0A4R1ANG7-F1
#
_cell.length_a   1.000
_cell.length_b   1.000
_cell.length_c   1.000
_cell.angle_alpha   90.00
_cell.angle_beta   90.00
_cell.angle_gamma   90.00
#
_symmetry.space_group_name_H-M   'P 1'
#
loop_
_entity.id
_entity.type
_entity.pdbx_description
1 polymer ?
#
loop_
_entity_poly.entity_id
_entity_poly.type
_entity_poly.pdbx_seq_one_letter_code
_entity_poly.pdbx_strand_id
1 'polypeptide(L)'
;MSILFDHQYDLFPFEAFSVSHFLMIVIFLSGSVFLFRFRNHLRKYDHWARGIMFLVLFLLETSYHFWLYNDGYWDISFTLPLQLCSLSLILCLILLATRAQIIFQIVYFIGITGAFMAILTPELFLGFPHFRFFQFFITHMLIIWTCLYFVFVHKFKPTRKGLFASFLFLNGSAGAAFIANKLTGGNYMFLASKPSNGSLLDYFGPYPYYILALEAAAFFLFFLLLIPFAKKNRISRKLYDK
;
A
#
# COMPACT_ATOMS: atom_id res chain seq x y z
N MET A 1 -30.66 0.93 5.18
CA MET A 1 -29.32 0.64 4.62
C MET A 1 -29.01 -0.82 4.93
N SER A 2 -28.40 -1.59 4.03
CA SER A 2 -28.17 -3.03 4.32
C SER A 2 -27.07 -3.20 5.36
N ILE A 3 -27.18 -4.22 6.22
CA ILE A 3 -26.26 -4.53 7.33
C ILE A 3 -24.78 -4.62 6.89
N LEU A 4 -24.53 -4.87 5.60
CA LEU A 4 -23.19 -4.97 4.99
C LEU A 4 -22.46 -3.62 4.78
N PHE A 5 -23.13 -2.51 5.07
CA PHE A 5 -22.60 -1.14 4.96
C PHE A 5 -22.80 -0.35 6.25
N ASP A 6 -23.20 -0.98 7.35
CA ASP A 6 -23.40 -0.28 8.62
C ASP A 6 -22.10 -0.26 9.44
N HIS A 7 -21.94 0.72 10.33
CA HIS A 7 -20.77 0.88 11.19
C HIS A 7 -20.82 0.02 12.46
N GLN A 8 -21.63 -1.04 12.48
CA GLN A 8 -21.73 -1.95 13.62
C GLN A 8 -20.57 -2.95 13.64
N TYR A 9 -19.45 -2.51 14.22
CA TYR A 9 -18.20 -3.28 14.32
C TYR A 9 -18.36 -4.66 14.98
N ASP A 10 -19.34 -4.81 15.87
CA ASP A 10 -19.59 -6.06 16.60
C ASP A 10 -20.29 -7.14 15.76
N LEU A 11 -20.96 -6.77 14.66
CA LEU A 11 -21.68 -7.73 13.82
C LEU A 11 -20.76 -8.54 12.91
N PHE A 12 -19.64 -7.94 12.50
CA PHE A 12 -18.64 -8.57 11.63
C PHE A 12 -17.24 -8.24 12.13
N PRO A 13 -16.80 -8.78 13.28
CA PRO A 13 -15.44 -8.56 13.73
C PRO A 13 -14.45 -9.18 12.74
N PHE A 14 -13.40 -8.45 12.40
CA PHE A 14 -12.30 -9.01 11.64
C PHE A 14 -11.47 -9.95 12.52
N GLU A 15 -11.23 -11.17 12.01
CA GLU A 15 -10.37 -12.16 12.64
C GLU A 15 -9.15 -12.43 11.77
N ALA A 16 -7.97 -12.08 12.27
CA ALA A 16 -6.71 -12.38 11.62
C ALA A 16 -6.49 -13.90 11.50
N PHE A 17 -6.03 -14.33 10.32
CA PHE A 17 -5.79 -15.75 9.98
C PHE A 17 -7.05 -16.63 9.97
N SER A 18 -8.23 -16.04 9.89
CA SER A 18 -9.46 -16.74 9.54
C SER A 18 -9.44 -17.26 8.09
N VAL A 19 -10.40 -18.11 7.73
CA VAL A 19 -10.55 -18.63 6.36
C VAL A 19 -10.68 -17.49 5.35
N SER A 20 -11.46 -16.46 5.66
CA SER A 20 -11.63 -15.29 4.78
C SER A 20 -10.32 -14.53 4.57
N HIS A 21 -9.51 -14.37 5.63
CA HIS A 21 -8.18 -13.77 5.52
C HIS A 21 -7.25 -14.60 4.61
N PHE A 22 -7.18 -15.92 4.83
CA PHE A 22 -6.36 -16.81 4.00
C PHE A 22 -6.81 -16.80 2.53
N LEU A 23 -8.11 -16.75 2.25
CA LEU A 23 -8.63 -16.60 0.89
C LEU A 23 -8.13 -15.32 0.23
N MET A 24 -8.11 -14.19 0.95
CA MET A 24 -7.55 -12.94 0.41
C MET A 24 -6.05 -13.07 0.10
N ILE A 25 -5.27 -13.74 0.95
CA ILE A 25 -3.85 -14.01 0.67
C ILE A 25 -3.69 -14.88 -0.58
N VAL A 26 -4.50 -15.92 -0.75
CA VAL A 26 -4.48 -16.77 -1.95
C VAL A 26 -4.83 -15.97 -3.21
N ILE A 27 -5.82 -15.08 -3.14
CA ILE A 27 -6.18 -14.19 -4.26
C ILE A 27 -5.01 -13.25 -4.59
N PHE A 28 -4.39 -12.64 -3.58
CA PHE A 28 -3.21 -11.78 -3.74
C PHE A 28 -2.06 -12.49 -4.48
N LEU A 29 -1.72 -13.71 -4.04
CA LEU A 29 -0.67 -14.52 -4.66
C LEU A 29 -1.04 -14.93 -6.08
N SER A 30 -2.28 -15.38 -6.29
CA SER A 30 -2.79 -15.79 -7.60
C SER A 30 -2.74 -14.65 -8.62
N GLY A 31 -3.17 -13.44 -8.24
CA GLY A 31 -3.08 -12.26 -9.10
C GLY A 31 -1.63 -11.85 -9.39
N SER A 32 -0.73 -12.00 -8.42
CA SER A 32 0.71 -11.74 -8.63
C SER A 32 1.32 -12.70 -9.65
N VAL A 33 0.97 -14.00 -9.57
CA VAL A 33 1.38 -15.03 -10.54
C VAL A 33 0.76 -14.75 -11.91
N PHE A 34 -0.51 -14.36 -11.96
CA PHE A 34 -1.20 -13.98 -13.19
C PHE A 34 -0.48 -12.83 -13.91
N LEU A 35 -0.18 -11.74 -13.20
CA LEU A 35 0.56 -10.61 -13.77
C LEU A 35 1.91 -11.04 -14.35
N PHE A 36 2.65 -11.90 -13.66
CA PHE A 36 3.91 -12.41 -14.15
C PHE A 36 3.76 -13.30 -15.38
N ARG A 37 2.79 -14.24 -15.38
CA ARG A 37 2.60 -15.25 -16.42
C ARG A 37 2.05 -14.66 -17.72
N PHE A 38 1.15 -13.67 -17.60
CA PHE A 38 0.48 -13.02 -18.73
C PHE A 38 1.07 -11.66 -19.10
N ARG A 39 2.22 -11.27 -18.53
CA ARG A 39 2.90 -9.98 -18.77
C ARG A 39 3.02 -9.55 -20.23
N ASN A 40 3.28 -10.49 -21.15
CA ASN A 40 3.43 -10.18 -22.58
C ASN A 40 2.10 -9.85 -23.23
N HIS A 41 1.03 -10.55 -22.83
CA HIS A 41 -0.32 -10.26 -23.29
C HIS A 41 -0.82 -8.94 -22.72
N LEU A 42 -0.63 -8.73 -21.41
CA LEU A 42 -0.98 -7.47 -20.74
C LEU A 42 -0.27 -6.26 -21.38
N ARG A 43 0.98 -6.42 -21.83
CA ARG A 43 1.70 -5.36 -22.57
C ARG A 43 0.97 -4.92 -23.84
N LYS A 44 0.32 -5.84 -24.56
CA LYS A 44 -0.47 -5.52 -25.76
C LYS A 44 -1.71 -4.69 -25.44
N TYR A 45 -2.30 -4.91 -24.27
CA TYR A 45 -3.51 -4.23 -23.79
C TYR A 45 -3.21 -3.21 -22.68
N ASP A 46 -2.02 -2.59 -22.71
CA ASP A 46 -1.54 -1.78 -21.59
C ASP A 46 -2.49 -0.64 -21.21
N HIS A 47 -3.05 0.04 -22.21
CA HIS A 47 -3.98 1.14 -21.97
C HIS A 47 -5.21 0.68 -21.18
N TRP A 48 -5.80 -0.46 -21.58
CA TRP A 48 -6.94 -1.06 -20.89
C TRP A 48 -6.57 -1.58 -19.50
N ALA A 49 -5.47 -2.32 -19.37
CA ALA A 49 -5.03 -2.85 -18.09
C ALA A 49 -4.80 -1.73 -17.06
N ARG A 50 -4.07 -0.67 -17.43
CA ARG A 50 -3.88 0.50 -16.55
C ARG A 50 -5.20 1.24 -16.28
N GLY A 51 -6.04 1.41 -17.29
CA GLY A 51 -7.33 2.09 -17.16
C GLY A 51 -8.27 1.38 -16.18
N ILE A 52 -8.35 0.05 -16.24
CA ILE A 52 -9.13 -0.77 -15.31
C ILE A 52 -8.56 -0.66 -13.89
N MET A 53 -7.25 -0.83 -13.71
CA MET A 53 -6.62 -0.70 -12.38
C MET A 53 -6.83 0.69 -11.79
N PHE A 54 -6.74 1.74 -12.62
CA PHE A 54 -7.00 3.12 -12.20
C PHE A 54 -8.45 3.30 -11.77
N LEU A 55 -9.39 2.86 -12.60
CA LEU A 55 -10.82 3.00 -12.33
C LEU A 55 -11.21 2.27 -11.05
N VAL A 56 -10.73 1.03 -10.86
CA VAL A 56 -11.05 0.26 -9.66
C VAL A 56 -10.45 0.91 -8.41
N LEU A 57 -9.17 1.33 -8.43
CA LEU A 57 -8.58 2.04 -7.28
C LEU A 57 -9.32 3.34 -6.96
N PHE A 58 -9.66 4.12 -7.99
CA PHE A 58 -10.40 5.37 -7.83
C PHE A 58 -11.78 5.12 -7.21
N LEU A 59 -12.53 4.13 -7.74
CA LEU A 59 -13.85 3.78 -7.22
C LEU A 59 -13.81 3.25 -5.79
N LEU A 60 -12.78 2.46 -5.43
CA LEU A 60 -12.64 1.95 -4.06
C LEU A 60 -12.36 3.08 -3.06
N GLU A 61 -11.53 4.05 -3.43
CA GLU A 61 -11.25 5.22 -2.58
C GLU A 61 -12.49 6.11 -2.47
N THR A 62 -13.14 6.45 -3.58
CA THR A 62 -14.34 7.30 -3.53
C THR A 62 -15.49 6.62 -2.80
N SER A 63 -15.67 5.30 -2.96
CA SER A 63 -16.68 4.54 -2.22
C SER A 63 -16.40 4.53 -0.72
N TYR A 64 -15.14 4.47 -0.31
CA TYR A 64 -14.75 4.56 1.10
C TYR A 64 -15.10 5.92 1.71
N HIS A 65 -14.76 7.02 1.02
CA HIS A 65 -15.12 8.38 1.49
C HIS A 65 -16.63 8.61 1.47
N PHE A 66 -17.33 8.11 0.45
CA PHE A 66 -18.78 8.22 0.36
C PHE A 66 -19.47 7.46 1.50
N TRP A 67 -19.00 6.25 1.81
CA TRP A 67 -19.49 5.46 2.93
C TRP A 67 -19.33 6.21 4.26
N LEU A 68 -18.12 6.73 4.55
CA LEU A 68 -17.88 7.52 5.75
C LEU A 68 -18.73 8.80 5.83
N TYR A 69 -18.90 9.49 4.70
CA TYR A 69 -19.66 10.74 4.64
C TYR A 69 -21.14 10.53 4.87
N ASN A 70 -21.73 9.51 4.23
CA ASN A 70 -23.16 9.24 4.33
C ASN A 70 -23.61 8.92 5.76
N ASP A 71 -22.75 8.24 6.52
CA ASP A 71 -23.07 7.78 7.86
C ASP A 71 -22.56 8.73 8.95
N GLY A 72 -22.06 9.92 8.56
CA GLY A 72 -21.61 10.97 9.48
C GLY A 72 -20.28 10.69 10.19
N TYR A 73 -19.54 9.68 9.73
CA TYR A 73 -18.22 9.29 10.26
C TYR A 73 -17.05 9.95 9.51
N TRP A 74 -17.31 10.95 8.66
CA TRP A 74 -16.23 11.68 8.01
C TRP A 74 -15.59 12.68 8.98
N ASP A 75 -14.36 12.42 9.40
CA ASP A 75 -13.64 13.25 10.37
C ASP A 75 -12.18 13.50 9.97
N ILE A 76 -11.77 14.76 10.01
CA ILE A 76 -10.43 15.22 9.59
C ILE A 76 -9.28 14.63 10.42
N SER A 77 -9.56 14.01 11.56
CA SER A 77 -8.57 13.30 12.39
C SER A 77 -8.13 11.96 11.79
N PHE A 78 -8.87 11.37 10.85
CA PHE A 78 -8.49 10.12 10.18
C PHE A 78 -8.80 10.00 8.68
N THR A 79 -9.55 10.92 8.08
CA THR A 79 -9.94 10.83 6.65
C THR A 79 -9.00 11.54 5.68
N LEU A 80 -8.09 12.40 6.15
CA LEU A 80 -7.10 13.02 5.25
C LEU A 80 -6.21 11.93 4.63
N PRO A 81 -5.76 12.11 3.39
CA PRO A 81 -4.92 11.14 2.69
C PRO A 81 -3.47 11.18 3.20
N LEU A 82 -3.28 11.17 4.51
CA LEU A 82 -2.00 11.22 5.20
C LEU A 82 -1.59 9.86 5.75
N GLN A 83 -2.46 8.85 5.68
CA GLN A 83 -2.07 7.46 5.87
C GLN A 83 -1.17 7.00 4.73
N LEU A 84 -0.21 6.14 5.04
CA LEU A 84 0.77 5.67 4.04
C LEU A 84 0.10 4.89 2.89
N CYS A 85 -0.98 4.16 3.17
CA CYS A 85 -1.77 3.46 2.16
C CYS A 85 -2.53 4.45 1.26
N SER A 86 -3.15 5.50 1.80
CA SER A 86 -3.84 6.54 1.04
C SER A 86 -2.87 7.31 0.13
N LEU A 87 -1.68 7.68 0.65
CA LEU A 87 -0.62 8.28 -0.17
C LEU A 87 -0.18 7.33 -1.29
N SER A 88 0.02 6.05 -0.98
CA SER A 88 0.41 5.04 -1.96
C SER A 88 -0.66 4.85 -3.04
N LEU A 89 -1.94 4.88 -2.67
CA LEU A 89 -3.06 4.82 -3.61
C LEU A 89 -3.03 6.01 -4.58
N ILE A 90 -2.90 7.23 -4.07
CA ILE A 90 -2.81 8.44 -4.90
C ILE A 90 -1.61 8.35 -5.86
N LEU A 91 -0.45 7.92 -5.36
CA LEU A 91 0.74 7.72 -6.19
C LEU A 91 0.52 6.61 -7.23
N CYS A 92 -0.21 5.55 -6.91
CA CYS A 92 -0.61 4.52 -7.88
C CYS A 92 -1.51 5.11 -8.97
N LEU A 93 -2.50 5.94 -8.64
CA LEU A 93 -3.34 6.62 -9.63
C LEU A 93 -2.51 7.51 -10.55
N ILE A 94 -1.60 8.31 -9.98
CA ILE A 94 -0.68 9.17 -10.75
C ILE A 94 0.22 8.31 -11.64
N LEU A 95 0.79 7.22 -11.12
CA LEU A 95 1.64 6.31 -11.89
C LEU A 95 0.87 5.63 -13.03
N LEU A 96 -0.34 5.16 -12.75
CA LEU A 96 -1.21 4.51 -13.73
C LEU A 96 -1.61 5.48 -14.83
N ALA A 97 -1.77 6.78 -14.55
CA ALA A 97 -2.04 7.80 -15.57
C ALA A 97 -0.76 8.17 -16.35
N THR A 98 0.30 8.55 -15.65
CA THR A 98 1.49 9.23 -16.21
C THR A 98 2.62 8.31 -16.64
N ARG A 99 2.71 7.10 -16.07
CA ARG A 99 3.86 6.18 -16.17
C ARG A 99 5.18 6.82 -15.68
N ALA A 100 5.11 7.86 -14.85
CA ALA A 100 6.29 8.60 -14.42
C ALA A 100 7.23 7.71 -13.58
N GLN A 101 8.48 7.57 -14.02
CA GLN A 101 9.45 6.70 -13.37
C GLN A 101 9.79 7.14 -11.94
N ILE A 102 9.77 8.44 -11.66
CA ILE A 102 9.98 8.97 -10.29
C ILE A 102 8.88 8.51 -9.34
N ILE A 103 7.61 8.57 -9.78
CA ILE A 103 6.45 8.13 -9.00
C ILE A 103 6.53 6.61 -8.77
N PHE A 104 6.93 5.85 -9.81
CA PHE A 104 7.19 4.43 -9.66
C PHE A 104 8.24 4.13 -8.60
N GLN A 105 9.38 4.85 -8.58
CA GLN A 105 10.40 4.61 -7.56
C GLN A 105 9.79 4.76 -6.17
N ILE A 106 9.08 5.87 -5.92
CA ILE A 106 8.46 6.16 -4.62
C ILE A 106 7.49 5.06 -4.22
N VAL A 107 6.45 4.83 -5.03
CA VAL A 107 5.36 3.89 -4.69
C VAL A 107 5.83 2.43 -4.67
N TYR A 108 6.85 2.06 -5.44
CA TYR A 108 7.42 0.72 -5.38
C TYR A 108 8.00 0.41 -3.99
N PHE A 109 8.72 1.35 -3.38
CA PHE A 109 9.31 1.12 -2.06
C PHE A 109 8.27 1.30 -0.94
N ILE A 110 7.59 2.45 -0.88
CA ILE A 110 6.64 2.72 0.22
C ILE A 110 5.38 1.85 0.10
N GLY A 111 4.85 1.71 -1.11
CA GLY A 111 3.56 1.08 -1.37
C GLY A 111 3.63 -0.43 -1.24
N ILE A 112 4.64 -1.09 -1.79
CA ILE A 112 4.81 -2.54 -1.59
C ILE A 112 5.02 -2.85 -0.11
N THR A 113 5.92 -2.13 0.56
CA THR A 113 6.24 -2.38 1.97
C THR A 113 5.01 -2.20 2.86
N GLY A 114 4.33 -1.06 2.75
CA GLY A 114 3.15 -0.76 3.57
C GLY A 114 1.97 -1.68 3.26
N ALA A 115 1.63 -1.86 1.98
CA ALA A 115 0.49 -2.68 1.60
C ALA A 115 0.71 -4.17 1.87
N PHE A 116 1.95 -4.66 1.78
CA PHE A 116 2.27 -6.05 2.12
C PHE A 116 2.07 -6.30 3.62
N MET A 117 2.52 -5.38 4.47
CA MET A 117 2.26 -5.46 5.92
C MET A 117 0.76 -5.37 6.23
N ALA A 118 0.03 -4.48 5.55
CA ALA A 118 -1.42 -4.36 5.72
C ALA A 118 -2.19 -5.62 5.31
N ILE A 119 -1.69 -6.38 4.31
CA ILE A 119 -2.29 -7.66 3.93
C ILE A 119 -1.95 -8.76 4.94
N LEU A 120 -0.73 -8.80 5.49
CA LEU A 120 -0.33 -9.88 6.40
C LEU A 120 -0.80 -9.67 7.85
N THR A 121 -0.79 -8.43 8.31
CA THR A 121 -1.20 -8.02 9.66
C THR A 121 -2.18 -6.85 9.53
N PRO A 122 -3.44 -7.13 9.13
CA PRO A 122 -4.42 -6.08 8.86
C PRO A 122 -4.81 -5.33 10.12
N GLU A 123 -4.70 -4.01 10.07
CA GLU A 123 -5.34 -3.11 11.02
C GLU A 123 -6.76 -2.82 10.49
N LEU A 124 -7.67 -3.74 10.78
CA LEU A 124 -9.03 -3.76 10.24
C LEU A 124 -10.00 -4.24 11.32
N PHE A 125 -11.10 -3.52 11.52
CA PHE A 125 -12.11 -3.88 12.51
C PHE A 125 -13.29 -4.66 11.91
N LEU A 126 -13.66 -4.36 10.66
CA LEU A 126 -14.81 -4.96 9.96
C LEU A 126 -14.35 -6.10 9.04
N GLY A 127 -14.74 -7.32 9.41
CA GLY A 127 -14.47 -8.58 8.73
C GLY A 127 -15.43 -8.92 7.60
N PHE A 128 -15.25 -10.09 7.00
CA PHE A 128 -16.13 -10.61 5.96
C PHE A 128 -17.55 -10.83 6.51
N PRO A 129 -18.62 -10.55 5.73
CA PRO A 129 -18.66 -10.07 4.34
C PRO A 129 -18.88 -8.55 4.22
N HIS A 130 -18.41 -7.75 5.17
CA HIS A 130 -18.64 -6.31 5.18
C HIS A 130 -17.94 -5.59 4.00
N PHE A 131 -18.54 -4.51 3.48
CA PHE A 131 -17.95 -3.70 2.40
C PHE A 131 -16.49 -3.31 2.69
N ARG A 132 -16.23 -2.83 3.91
CA ARG A 132 -14.91 -2.38 4.36
C ARG A 132 -13.84 -3.48 4.28
N PHE A 133 -14.21 -4.75 4.48
CA PHE A 133 -13.29 -5.89 4.32
C PHE A 133 -12.77 -5.98 2.88
N PHE A 134 -13.69 -6.03 1.90
CA PHE A 134 -13.31 -6.12 0.50
C PHE A 134 -12.56 -4.88 0.04
N GLN A 135 -13.06 -3.69 0.40
CA GLN A 135 -12.44 -2.43 0.02
C GLN A 135 -10.99 -2.36 0.55
N PHE A 136 -10.75 -2.75 1.81
CA PHE A 136 -9.41 -2.79 2.39
C PHE A 136 -8.49 -3.73 1.60
N PHE A 137 -8.84 -5.01 1.49
CA PHE A 137 -7.94 -5.99 0.88
C PHE A 137 -7.70 -5.72 -0.61
N ILE A 138 -8.74 -5.41 -1.39
CA ILE A 138 -8.59 -5.17 -2.83
C ILE A 138 -7.72 -3.93 -3.09
N THR A 139 -7.88 -2.87 -2.28
CA THR A 139 -7.04 -1.67 -2.39
C THR A 139 -5.56 -1.98 -2.18
N HIS A 140 -5.23 -2.69 -1.10
CA HIS A 140 -3.84 -3.04 -0.80
C HIS A 140 -3.24 -3.99 -1.84
N MET A 141 -4.02 -4.95 -2.35
CA MET A 141 -3.58 -5.80 -3.46
C MET A 141 -3.29 -4.97 -4.71
N LEU A 142 -4.16 -4.03 -5.07
CA LEU A 142 -3.99 -3.19 -6.25
C LEU A 142 -2.77 -2.26 -6.15
N ILE A 143 -2.42 -1.77 -4.96
CA ILE A 143 -1.19 -1.00 -4.76
C ILE A 143 0.04 -1.86 -5.14
N ILE A 144 0.12 -3.08 -4.61
CA ILE A 144 1.24 -4.00 -4.91
C ILE A 144 1.20 -4.42 -6.39
N TRP A 145 0.04 -4.83 -6.88
CA TRP A 145 -0.15 -5.26 -8.26
C TRP A 145 0.16 -4.15 -9.27
N THR A 146 -0.10 -2.88 -8.95
CA THR A 146 0.34 -1.74 -9.77
C THR A 146 1.85 -1.72 -9.88
N CYS A 147 2.56 -1.85 -8.75
CA CYS A 147 4.02 -1.87 -8.75
C CYS A 147 4.57 -3.07 -9.54
N LEU A 148 4.03 -4.27 -9.31
CA LEU A 148 4.39 -5.49 -10.02
C LEU A 148 4.08 -5.40 -11.52
N TYR A 149 2.98 -4.76 -11.90
CA TYR A 149 2.62 -4.53 -13.29
C TYR A 149 3.70 -3.69 -13.98
N PHE A 150 4.15 -2.59 -13.37
CA PHE A 150 5.23 -1.78 -13.95
C PHE A 150 6.58 -2.52 -13.98
N VAL A 151 6.88 -3.37 -12.99
CA VAL A 151 8.08 -4.22 -13.02
C VAL A 151 8.01 -5.29 -14.13
N PHE A 152 6.90 -6.02 -14.24
CA PHE A 152 6.80 -7.18 -15.12
C PHE A 152 6.45 -6.80 -16.57
N VAL A 153 5.57 -5.82 -16.76
CA VAL A 153 5.05 -5.41 -18.07
C VAL A 153 5.88 -4.27 -18.65
N HIS A 154 6.09 -3.20 -17.89
CA HIS A 154 6.86 -2.02 -18.33
C HIS A 154 8.38 -2.16 -18.13
N LYS A 155 8.82 -3.22 -17.42
CA LYS A 155 10.25 -3.48 -17.13
C LYS A 155 10.92 -2.37 -16.34
N PHE A 156 10.14 -1.59 -15.57
CA PHE A 156 10.68 -0.60 -14.66
C PHE A 156 11.51 -1.32 -13.58
N LYS A 157 12.58 -0.67 -13.13
CA LYS A 157 13.49 -1.24 -12.14
C LYS A 157 13.66 -0.27 -10.98
N PRO A 158 13.50 -0.71 -9.73
CA PRO A 158 13.89 0.09 -8.59
C PRO A 158 15.40 0.34 -8.63
N THR A 159 15.81 1.49 -8.09
CA THR A 159 17.20 1.94 -8.08
C THR A 159 17.61 2.36 -6.68
N ARG A 160 18.92 2.39 -6.40
CA ARG A 160 19.45 2.92 -5.13
C ARG A 160 19.02 4.39 -4.91
N LYS A 161 19.06 5.20 -5.96
CA LYS A 161 18.59 6.60 -5.90
C LYS A 161 17.10 6.65 -5.54
N GLY A 162 16.29 5.78 -6.15
CA GLY A 162 14.87 5.63 -5.83
C GLY A 162 14.62 5.23 -4.38
N LEU A 163 15.42 4.31 -3.83
CA LEU A 163 15.33 3.92 -2.42
C LEU A 163 15.48 5.12 -1.49
N PHE A 164 16.55 5.90 -1.65
CA PHE A 164 16.77 7.09 -0.81
C PHE A 164 15.73 8.19 -1.05
N ALA A 165 15.31 8.40 -2.31
CA ALA A 165 14.23 9.35 -2.62
C ALA A 165 12.91 8.93 -1.97
N SER A 166 12.60 7.63 -1.95
CA SER A 166 11.39 7.09 -1.31
C SER A 166 11.46 7.20 0.20
N PHE A 167 12.65 6.97 0.79
CA PHE A 167 12.86 7.15 2.22
C PHE A 167 12.72 8.61 2.63
N LEU A 168 13.26 9.54 1.84
CA LEU A 168 13.06 10.97 2.07
C LEU A 168 11.59 11.37 1.93
N PHE A 169 10.90 10.86 0.90
CA PHE A 169 9.47 11.09 0.71
C PHE A 169 8.64 10.54 1.88
N LEU A 170 8.97 9.34 2.39
CA LEU A 170 8.32 8.75 3.55
C LEU A 170 8.46 9.65 4.78
N ASN A 171 9.67 10.12 5.06
CA ASN A 171 9.94 11.01 6.20
C ASN A 171 9.28 12.38 6.05
N GLY A 172 9.30 12.97 4.85
CA GLY A 172 8.57 14.20 4.57
C GLY A 172 7.07 14.04 4.77
N SER A 173 6.50 12.92 4.31
CA SER A 173 5.08 12.59 4.51
C SER A 173 4.76 12.36 5.99
N ALA A 174 5.64 11.67 6.73
CA ALA A 174 5.50 11.47 8.17
C ALA A 174 5.55 12.80 8.95
N GLY A 175 6.42 13.74 8.55
CA GLY A 175 6.45 15.09 9.11
C GLY A 175 5.13 15.84 8.90
N ALA A 176 4.55 15.76 7.70
CA ALA A 176 3.24 16.33 7.42
C ALA A 176 2.12 15.66 8.24
N ALA A 177 2.12 14.33 8.33
CA ALA A 177 1.19 13.56 9.14
C ALA A 177 1.30 13.91 10.63
N PHE A 178 2.50 14.10 11.16
CA PHE A 178 2.74 14.52 12.54
C PHE A 178 2.15 15.90 12.83
N ILE A 179 2.34 16.87 11.93
CA ILE A 179 1.74 18.20 12.06
C ILE A 179 0.22 18.09 12.04
N ALA A 180 -0.35 17.33 11.09
CA ALA A 180 -1.79 17.12 11.03
C ALA A 180 -2.34 16.48 12.31
N ASN A 181 -1.69 15.45 12.84
CA ASN A 181 -2.08 14.81 14.11
C ASN A 181 -2.14 15.81 15.26
N LYS A 182 -1.18 16.74 15.36
CA LYS A 182 -1.21 17.80 16.38
C LYS A 182 -2.34 18.80 16.19
N LEU A 183 -2.72 19.10 14.95
CA LEU A 183 -3.77 20.07 14.65
C LEU A 183 -5.18 19.48 14.78
N THR A 184 -5.34 18.19 14.48
CA THR A 184 -6.66 17.54 14.41
C THR A 184 -6.92 16.59 15.59
N GLY A 185 -5.92 16.28 16.41
CA GLY A 185 -6.01 15.22 17.42
C GLY A 185 -5.97 13.81 16.83
N GLY A 186 -5.63 13.68 15.54
CA GLY A 186 -5.60 12.41 14.81
C GLY A 186 -4.39 11.52 15.09
N ASN A 187 -4.36 10.38 14.39
CA ASN A 187 -3.26 9.40 14.49
C ASN A 187 -2.86 8.83 13.12
N TYR A 188 -2.61 9.72 12.16
CA TYR A 188 -2.04 9.38 10.87
C TYR A 188 -0.68 8.69 11.01
N MET A 189 -0.49 7.63 10.22
CA MET A 189 0.70 6.78 10.19
C MET A 189 1.09 6.19 11.56
N PHE A 190 0.16 6.16 12.52
CA PHE A 190 0.39 5.73 13.90
C PHE A 190 1.54 6.50 14.57
N LEU A 191 1.66 7.79 14.29
CA LEU A 191 2.72 8.65 14.84
C LEU A 191 2.37 9.26 16.20
N ALA A 192 1.11 9.24 16.61
CA ALA A 192 0.68 9.75 17.93
C ALA A 192 0.53 8.62 18.96
N SER A 193 0.06 7.45 18.52
CA SER A 193 -0.07 6.25 19.36
C SER A 193 -0.11 4.97 18.51
N LYS A 194 0.11 3.83 19.15
CA LYS A 194 -0.08 2.51 18.51
C LYS A 194 -1.56 2.23 18.26
N PRO A 195 -1.90 1.42 17.24
CA PRO A 195 -3.28 0.95 17.05
C PRO A 195 -3.76 0.11 18.24
N SER A 196 -5.06 0.14 18.50
CA SER A 196 -5.69 -0.47 19.69
C SER A 196 -5.98 -1.97 19.56
N ASN A 197 -6.05 -2.51 18.34
CA ASN A 197 -6.39 -3.91 18.04
C ASN A 197 -5.22 -4.90 18.13
N GLY A 198 -4.10 -4.50 18.76
CA GLY A 198 -2.88 -5.28 18.81
C GLY A 198 -2.16 -5.30 17.45
N SER A 199 -0.86 -5.04 17.44
CA SER A 199 -0.11 -4.97 16.18
C SER A 199 1.35 -5.37 16.34
N LEU A 200 2.05 -5.52 15.21
CA LEU A 200 3.51 -5.66 15.21
C LEU A 200 4.21 -4.51 15.95
N LEU A 201 3.58 -3.33 16.03
CA LEU A 201 4.13 -2.19 16.76
C LEU A 201 4.26 -2.46 18.27
N ASP A 202 3.51 -3.40 18.83
CA ASP A 202 3.58 -3.72 20.26
C ASP A 202 4.94 -4.27 20.66
N TYR A 203 5.61 -4.96 19.74
CA TYR A 203 6.96 -5.52 19.92
C TYR A 203 8.08 -4.49 19.72
N PHE A 204 7.78 -3.28 19.24
CA PHE A 204 8.78 -2.24 18.91
C PHE A 204 9.06 -1.24 20.05
N GLY A 205 8.59 -1.53 21.27
CA GLY A 205 8.86 -0.70 22.45
C GLY A 205 7.90 0.48 22.62
N PRO A 206 8.08 1.32 23.66
CA PRO A 206 7.14 2.41 23.98
C PRO A 206 7.25 3.59 23.01
N TYR A 207 6.25 4.47 23.03
CA TYR A 207 6.31 5.77 22.33
C TYR A 207 7.44 6.65 22.92
N PRO A 208 8.20 7.41 22.12
CA PRO A 208 8.21 7.45 20.65
C PRO A 208 9.20 6.47 19.99
N TYR A 209 9.87 5.61 20.76
CA TYR A 209 10.97 4.76 20.27
C TYR A 209 10.55 3.77 19.18
N TYR A 210 9.29 3.29 19.19
CA TYR A 210 8.81 2.41 18.11
C TYR A 210 8.82 3.10 16.74
N ILE A 211 8.77 4.44 16.68
CA ILE A 211 8.82 5.18 15.40
C ILE A 211 10.21 5.00 14.77
N LEU A 212 11.28 5.02 15.56
CA LEU A 212 12.63 4.72 15.09
C LEU A 212 12.76 3.27 14.61
N ALA A 213 12.09 2.33 15.30
CA ALA A 213 12.03 0.94 14.87
C ALA A 213 11.28 0.78 13.54
N LEU A 214 10.19 1.54 13.32
CA LEU A 214 9.48 1.57 12.05
C LEU A 214 10.34 2.14 10.92
N GLU A 215 11.11 3.20 11.18
CA GLU A 215 12.04 3.75 10.19
C GLU A 215 13.13 2.74 9.80
N ALA A 216 13.73 2.07 10.78
CA ALA A 216 14.72 1.03 10.55
C ALA A 216 14.13 -0.15 9.76
N ALA A 217 12.92 -0.59 10.13
CA ALA A 217 12.20 -1.65 9.43
C ALA A 217 11.86 -1.25 7.98
N ALA A 218 11.38 -0.02 7.76
CA ALA A 218 11.09 0.50 6.42
C ALA A 218 12.35 0.53 5.56
N PHE A 219 13.46 1.06 6.08
CA PHE A 219 14.72 1.13 5.35
C PHE A 219 15.27 -0.27 5.02
N PHE A 220 15.19 -1.21 5.97
CA PHE A 220 15.56 -2.61 5.78
C PHE A 220 14.72 -3.28 4.69
N LEU A 221 13.39 -3.12 4.73
CA LEU A 221 12.47 -3.67 3.74
C LEU A 221 12.71 -3.06 2.35
N PHE A 222 13.01 -1.76 2.26
CA PHE A 222 13.37 -1.14 0.99
C PHE A 222 14.65 -1.76 0.41
N PHE A 223 15.64 -2.02 1.25
CA PHE A 223 16.86 -2.70 0.83
C PHE A 223 16.54 -4.10 0.29
N LEU A 224 15.70 -4.88 0.98
CA LEU A 224 15.26 -6.20 0.53
C LEU A 224 14.58 -6.13 -0.85
N LEU A 225 13.68 -5.16 -1.06
CA LEU A 225 13.00 -4.95 -2.35
C LEU A 225 13.96 -4.60 -3.50
N LEU A 226 15.16 -4.11 -3.21
CA LEU A 226 16.18 -3.78 -4.19
C LEU A 226 17.05 -5.00 -4.58
N ILE A 227 17.18 -6.01 -3.71
CA ILE A 227 18.05 -7.19 -3.90
C ILE A 227 17.84 -7.88 -5.25
N PRO A 228 16.61 -8.16 -5.71
CA PRO A 228 16.38 -8.86 -6.98
C PRO A 228 16.94 -8.10 -8.20
N PHE A 229 17.19 -6.79 -8.07
CA PHE A 229 17.62 -5.91 -9.16
C PHE A 229 19.12 -5.57 -9.09
N ALA A 230 19.80 -5.87 -7.99
CA ALA A 230 21.21 -5.52 -7.78
C ALA A 230 22.19 -6.30 -8.70
N LYS A 231 21.85 -7.53 -9.12
CA LYS A 231 22.76 -8.43 -9.85
C LYS A 231 22.84 -8.20 -11.37
N LYS A 232 21.98 -7.37 -11.97
CA LYS A 232 21.84 -7.28 -13.44
C LYS A 232 22.76 -6.28 -14.15
N ASN A 233 23.59 -5.52 -13.42
CA ASN A 233 24.44 -4.46 -13.99
C ASN A 233 25.91 -4.86 -14.25
N ARG A 234 26.33 -6.10 -13.98
CA ARG A 234 27.75 -6.48 -14.06
C ARG A 234 28.17 -7.23 -15.34
N ILE A 235 27.22 -7.78 -16.11
CA ILE A 235 27.53 -8.59 -17.30
C ILE A 235 27.60 -7.74 -18.59
N SER A 236 26.86 -6.63 -18.66
CA SER A 236 26.84 -5.77 -19.86
C SER A 236 28.07 -4.87 -20.04
N ARG A 237 28.90 -4.65 -19.01
CA ARG A 237 30.13 -3.84 -19.14
C ARG A 237 31.32 -4.66 -19.66
N LYS A 238 31.39 -5.96 -19.41
CA LYS A 238 32.51 -6.80 -19.84
C LYS A 238 32.49 -7.20 -21.33
N LEU A 239 31.39 -6.94 -22.05
CA LEU A 239 31.23 -7.30 -23.46
C LEU A 239 31.52 -6.15 -24.43
N TYR A 240 31.79 -4.94 -23.93
CA TYR A 240 32.15 -3.77 -24.75
C TYR A 240 33.58 -3.27 -24.48
N ASP A 241 34.29 -3.87 -23.52
CA ASP A 241 35.69 -3.57 -23.20
C ASP A 241 36.66 -4.66 -23.74
N LYS A 242 36.32 -5.30 -24.87
CA LYS A 242 37.22 -6.21 -25.62
C LYS A 242 37.26 -5.86 -27.09
#